data_AF-A0A2D3W7I2-F1
#
_entry.id   AF-A0A2D3W7I2-F1
#
_cell.length_a   1.000
_cell.length_b   1.000
_cell.length_c   1.000
_cell.angle_alpha   90.00
_cell.angle_beta   90.00
_cell.angle_gamma   90.00
#
_symmetry.space_group_name_H-M   'P 1'
#
loop_
_entity.id
_entity.type
_entity.pdbx_description
1 polymer ?
#
loop_
_entity_poly.entity_id
_entity_poly.type
_entity_poly.pdbx_seq_one_letter_code
_entity_poly.pdbx_strand_id
1 'polypeptide(L)'
;MLEHYTRLIHSELFTKGPVVVFIWKNQNNWPVQSVSKNIQRILGYSESDFLSGKISYDSLIHPEDFERIFSDVAIALEKKEEFFEHKPYRIRKKDGSYLWVHDSTLKLKTDSKVTHLIGYLLDITAQKALQQELEDVNLRWSFAIEGNGDGLWDWNVLTSEVYFSKQWKNMLGYEEYEIKNNVDEWKKLIHPDDIQMVFEDIKNYFEGKTEFYENIHRLKCKDGTYKWILDRGVAIKKDEIGKPIRLIGTHRDINKQKILENDFETIFETTKDGIAILDLETNFLHFNSAYLDMTGFTAEELKKKSCISMSIPEDVQRAKNIVQELLEKGFVENFEKTCIVKNNKIVNISMSLSLMPDKQRILAATKDITTSKKTQKQMQNYINLINENIITSTTNLTGVITDVSEAFCKISKYKKVELIGQNHNIIRHSDMPKTFFSAMWKKIESGQS
;
A
#
# COMPACT_ATOMS: atom_id res chain seq x y z
N MET A 1 -62.76 -43.49 -8.86
CA MET A 1 -61.69 -42.75 -9.57
C MET A 1 -60.71 -42.10 -8.61
N LEU A 2 -61.14 -41.34 -7.59
CA LEU A 2 -60.22 -40.68 -6.64
C LEU A 2 -59.26 -41.66 -5.94
N GLU A 3 -59.75 -42.79 -5.39
CA GLU A 3 -58.89 -43.83 -4.79
C GLU A 3 -57.87 -44.46 -5.76
N HIS A 4 -58.21 -44.54 -7.05
CA HIS A 4 -57.30 -45.05 -8.08
C HIS A 4 -56.17 -44.04 -8.33
N TYR A 5 -56.49 -42.75 -8.44
CA TYR A 5 -55.49 -41.68 -8.52
C TYR A 5 -54.67 -41.56 -7.22
N THR A 6 -55.28 -41.72 -6.04
CA THR A 6 -54.56 -41.75 -4.75
C THR A 6 -53.55 -42.89 -4.72
N ARG A 7 -53.93 -44.13 -5.10
CA ARG A 7 -52.98 -45.25 -5.20
C ARG A 7 -51.92 -45.05 -6.29
N LEU A 8 -52.26 -44.44 -7.42
CA LEU A 8 -51.32 -44.14 -8.49
C LEU A 8 -50.28 -43.09 -8.06
N ILE A 9 -50.72 -42.02 -7.39
CA ILE A 9 -49.87 -40.96 -6.82
C ILE A 9 -48.96 -41.56 -5.75
N HIS A 10 -49.48 -42.36 -4.82
CA HIS A 10 -48.66 -43.02 -3.80
C HIS A 10 -47.66 -44.03 -4.41
N SER A 11 -47.95 -44.67 -5.54
CA SER A 11 -47.02 -45.64 -6.15
C SER A 11 -46.00 -44.97 -7.07
N GLU A 12 -46.43 -44.14 -8.03
CA GLU A 12 -45.53 -43.56 -9.04
C GLU A 12 -44.62 -42.46 -8.49
N LEU A 13 -45.13 -41.62 -7.59
CA LEU A 13 -44.40 -40.45 -7.08
C LEU A 13 -43.19 -40.87 -6.20
N PHE A 14 -43.33 -41.97 -5.45
CA PHE A 14 -42.22 -42.59 -4.70
C PHE A 14 -41.39 -43.60 -5.52
N THR A 15 -41.82 -43.96 -6.74
CA THR A 15 -41.02 -44.83 -7.63
C THR A 15 -40.16 -44.00 -8.60
N LYS A 16 -40.62 -42.82 -9.01
CA LYS A 16 -39.93 -41.94 -9.98
C LYS A 16 -39.39 -40.65 -9.38
N GLY A 17 -39.90 -40.19 -8.24
CA GLY A 17 -39.49 -38.95 -7.58
C GLY A 17 -38.14 -39.02 -6.83
N PRO A 18 -37.59 -37.87 -6.42
CA PRO A 18 -36.30 -37.78 -5.71
C PRO A 18 -36.40 -38.12 -4.21
N VAL A 19 -37.62 -38.38 -3.71
CA VAL A 19 -37.90 -38.63 -2.31
C VAL A 19 -37.94 -40.13 -2.05
N VAL A 20 -37.07 -40.62 -1.17
CA VAL A 20 -37.11 -42.01 -0.68
C VAL A 20 -37.94 -42.05 0.59
N VAL A 21 -38.88 -42.98 0.71
CA VAL A 21 -39.67 -43.18 1.93
C VAL A 21 -39.22 -44.46 2.61
N PHE A 22 -38.99 -44.38 3.92
CA PHE A 22 -38.68 -45.51 4.78
C PHE A 22 -39.76 -45.70 5.84
N ILE A 23 -39.97 -46.97 6.21
CA ILE A 23 -40.71 -47.36 7.40
C ILE A 23 -39.73 -48.15 8.27
N TRP A 24 -39.37 -47.61 9.42
CA TRP A 24 -38.51 -48.25 10.41
C TRP A 24 -39.34 -48.77 11.57
N LYS A 25 -38.92 -49.89 12.16
CA LYS A 25 -39.41 -50.29 13.48
C LYS A 25 -38.69 -49.48 14.54
N ASN A 26 -39.42 -49.05 15.56
CA ASN A 26 -38.84 -48.37 16.72
C ASN A 26 -38.14 -49.38 17.65
N GLN A 27 -36.99 -49.88 17.21
CA GLN A 27 -36.12 -50.86 17.87
C GLN A 27 -34.66 -50.43 17.68
N ASN A 28 -33.73 -51.04 18.42
CA ASN A 28 -32.29 -50.78 18.22
C ASN A 28 -31.90 -50.96 16.76
N ASN A 29 -31.05 -50.06 16.26
CA ASN A 29 -30.53 -50.03 14.89
C ASN A 29 -31.59 -49.76 13.80
N TRP A 30 -32.80 -49.31 14.20
CA TRP A 30 -33.90 -48.93 13.31
C TRP A 30 -34.06 -49.87 12.11
N PRO A 31 -34.44 -51.13 12.33
CA PRO A 31 -34.54 -52.08 11.24
C PRO A 31 -35.62 -51.61 10.27
N VAL A 32 -35.24 -51.54 8.99
CA VAL A 32 -36.10 -51.10 7.90
C VAL A 32 -37.13 -52.19 7.60
N GLN A 33 -38.41 -51.87 7.80
CA GLN A 33 -39.54 -52.74 7.46
C GLN A 33 -40.00 -52.56 6.02
N SER A 34 -39.84 -51.35 5.48
CA SER A 34 -40.18 -51.04 4.09
C SER A 34 -39.37 -49.85 3.62
N VAL A 35 -39.03 -49.82 2.34
CA VAL A 35 -38.39 -48.67 1.68
C VAL A 35 -38.92 -48.56 0.25
N SER A 36 -39.07 -47.35 -0.26
CA SER A 36 -39.54 -47.12 -1.63
C SER A 36 -38.53 -47.62 -2.68
N LYS A 37 -39.04 -48.12 -3.81
CA LYS A 37 -38.23 -48.76 -4.87
C LYS A 37 -37.15 -47.87 -5.49
N ASN A 38 -37.37 -46.56 -5.49
CA ASN A 38 -36.40 -45.59 -6.00
C ASN A 38 -35.09 -45.55 -5.19
N ILE A 39 -35.01 -46.24 -4.04
CA ILE A 39 -33.79 -46.37 -3.24
C ILE A 39 -32.61 -46.93 -4.03
N GLN A 40 -32.87 -47.83 -4.98
CA GLN A 40 -31.84 -48.40 -5.84
C GLN A 40 -31.23 -47.34 -6.76
N ARG A 41 -32.03 -46.38 -7.24
CA ARG A 41 -31.54 -45.27 -8.07
C ARG A 41 -30.80 -44.23 -7.24
N ILE A 42 -31.27 -43.92 -6.03
CA ILE A 42 -30.73 -42.83 -5.21
C ILE A 42 -29.48 -43.26 -4.42
N LEU A 43 -29.51 -44.40 -3.72
CA LEU A 43 -28.40 -44.90 -2.91
C LEU A 43 -27.66 -46.11 -3.50
N GLY A 44 -28.19 -46.76 -4.53
CA GLY A 44 -27.57 -47.94 -5.15
C GLY A 44 -27.87 -49.27 -4.46
N TYR A 45 -28.57 -49.25 -3.32
CA TYR A 45 -28.98 -50.45 -2.58
C TYR A 45 -30.34 -50.96 -3.04
N SER A 46 -30.52 -52.28 -3.04
CA SER A 46 -31.84 -52.86 -3.33
C SER A 46 -32.73 -52.87 -2.08
N GLU A 47 -34.04 -52.89 -2.25
CA GLU A 47 -34.99 -53.02 -1.13
C GLU A 47 -34.69 -54.27 -0.28
N SER A 48 -34.29 -55.38 -0.93
CA SER A 48 -33.95 -56.63 -0.26
C SER A 48 -32.68 -56.55 0.59
N ASP A 49 -31.72 -55.68 0.26
CA ASP A 49 -30.52 -55.46 1.10
C ASP A 49 -30.93 -54.93 2.50
N PHE A 50 -31.98 -54.10 2.57
CA PHE A 50 -32.52 -53.59 3.83
C PHE A 50 -33.42 -54.61 4.54
N LEU A 51 -34.36 -55.23 3.81
CA LEU A 51 -35.33 -56.16 4.37
C LEU A 51 -34.69 -57.47 4.90
N SER A 52 -33.56 -57.87 4.30
CA SER A 52 -32.79 -59.04 4.77
C SER A 52 -31.97 -58.77 6.04
N GLY A 53 -31.86 -57.50 6.47
CA GLY A 53 -31.00 -57.08 7.58
C GLY A 53 -29.51 -57.07 7.25
N LYS A 54 -29.13 -57.24 5.97
CA LYS A 54 -27.74 -57.15 5.50
C LYS A 54 -27.17 -55.75 5.69
N ILE A 55 -28.03 -54.73 5.64
CA ILE A 55 -27.69 -53.33 5.87
C ILE A 55 -28.64 -52.76 6.92
N SER A 56 -28.08 -52.21 7.98
CA SER A 56 -28.84 -51.43 8.97
C SER A 56 -28.82 -49.95 8.61
N TYR A 57 -29.90 -49.23 8.90
CA TYR A 57 -30.02 -47.83 8.49
C TYR A 57 -28.98 -46.94 9.20
N ASP A 58 -28.70 -47.22 10.48
CA ASP A 58 -27.66 -46.53 11.26
C ASP A 58 -26.28 -46.59 10.59
N SER A 59 -25.94 -47.71 9.93
CA SER A 59 -24.65 -47.89 9.26
C SER A 59 -24.47 -47.05 7.99
N LEU A 60 -25.56 -46.43 7.51
CA LEU A 60 -25.53 -45.50 6.38
C LEU A 60 -25.26 -44.08 6.84
N ILE A 61 -25.56 -43.72 8.09
CA ILE A 61 -25.38 -42.36 8.60
C ILE A 61 -23.88 -42.08 8.70
N HIS A 62 -23.46 -40.89 8.27
CA HIS A 62 -22.07 -40.48 8.40
C HIS A 62 -21.63 -40.48 9.88
N PRO A 63 -20.42 -40.98 10.22
CA PRO A 63 -19.98 -41.13 11.61
C PRO A 63 -20.11 -39.84 12.46
N GLU A 64 -19.77 -38.68 11.89
CA GLU A 64 -19.91 -37.38 12.56
C GLU A 64 -21.36 -36.95 12.81
N ASP A 65 -22.31 -37.46 12.02
CA ASP A 65 -23.72 -37.10 12.14
C ASP A 65 -24.47 -38.09 13.06
N PHE A 66 -23.90 -39.27 13.31
CA PHE A 66 -24.57 -40.39 13.97
C PHE A 66 -25.05 -40.07 15.39
N GLU A 67 -24.18 -39.58 16.27
CA GLU A 67 -24.55 -39.28 17.66
C GLU A 67 -25.66 -38.22 17.73
N ARG A 68 -25.57 -37.20 16.86
CA ARG A 68 -26.58 -36.16 16.76
C ARG A 68 -27.93 -36.73 16.34
N ILE A 69 -27.98 -37.54 15.29
CA ILE A 69 -29.24 -38.13 14.80
C ILE A 69 -29.84 -39.06 15.85
N PHE A 70 -29.01 -39.88 16.51
CA PHE A 70 -29.45 -40.74 17.60
C PHE A 70 -30.10 -39.95 18.74
N SER A 71 -29.46 -38.85 19.15
CA SER A 71 -29.99 -37.93 20.16
C SER A 71 -31.30 -37.26 19.72
N ASP A 72 -31.35 -36.76 18.47
CA ASP A 72 -32.53 -36.10 17.92
C ASP A 72 -33.75 -37.04 17.93
N VAL A 73 -33.57 -38.30 17.52
CA VAL A 73 -34.64 -39.32 17.55
C VAL A 73 -35.07 -39.62 18.99
N ALA A 74 -34.12 -39.81 19.92
CA ALA A 74 -34.45 -40.09 21.32
C ALA A 74 -35.29 -38.97 21.96
N ILE A 75 -34.88 -37.71 21.75
CA ILE A 75 -35.63 -36.53 22.20
C ILE A 75 -37.00 -36.47 21.52
N ALA A 76 -37.06 -36.71 20.21
CA ALA A 76 -38.30 -36.66 19.46
C ALA A 76 -39.30 -37.73 19.92
N LEU A 77 -38.85 -38.92 20.33
CA LEU A 77 -39.72 -39.98 20.85
C LEU A 77 -40.42 -39.59 22.16
N GLU A 78 -39.81 -38.74 22.99
CA GLU A 78 -40.40 -38.25 24.25
C GLU A 78 -41.40 -37.11 24.02
N LYS A 79 -41.26 -36.37 22.92
CA LYS A 79 -42.16 -35.25 22.58
C LYS A 79 -43.55 -35.72 22.16
N LYS A 80 -44.56 -34.88 22.46
CA LYS A 80 -45.97 -35.14 22.11
C LYS A 80 -46.28 -35.01 20.63
N GLU A 81 -45.54 -34.15 19.90
CA GLU A 81 -45.68 -33.90 18.46
C GLU A 81 -45.68 -35.20 17.68
N GLU A 82 -46.42 -35.33 16.58
CA GLU A 82 -46.48 -36.59 15.83
C GLU A 82 -45.40 -36.71 14.76
N PHE A 83 -44.77 -35.60 14.38
CA PHE A 83 -43.70 -35.54 13.39
C PHE A 83 -42.52 -34.74 13.93
N PHE A 84 -41.33 -34.95 13.34
CA PHE A 84 -40.14 -34.18 13.61
C PHE A 84 -39.23 -34.15 12.38
N GLU A 85 -38.39 -33.14 12.29
CA GLU A 85 -37.44 -32.96 11.20
C GLU A 85 -36.02 -32.95 11.74
N HIS A 86 -35.11 -33.56 10.99
CA HIS A 86 -33.69 -33.46 11.28
C HIS A 86 -33.08 -32.27 10.55
N LYS A 87 -32.09 -31.64 11.20
CA LYS A 87 -31.11 -30.83 10.45
C LYS A 87 -30.48 -31.74 9.40
N PRO A 88 -30.22 -31.25 8.16
CA PRO A 88 -29.67 -32.09 7.12
C PRO A 88 -28.43 -32.86 7.57
N TYR A 89 -28.32 -34.10 7.12
CA TYR A 89 -27.24 -35.01 7.47
C TYR A 89 -26.83 -35.85 6.28
N ARG A 90 -25.69 -36.54 6.42
CA ARG A 90 -25.10 -37.33 5.35
C ARG A 90 -25.44 -38.80 5.47
N ILE A 91 -25.84 -39.39 4.35
CA ILE A 91 -26.02 -40.85 4.22
C ILE A 91 -25.11 -41.42 3.13
N ARG A 92 -24.55 -42.60 3.38
CA ARG A 92 -23.59 -43.27 2.51
C ARG A 92 -24.31 -44.08 1.43
N LYS A 93 -23.96 -43.87 0.17
CA LYS A 93 -24.35 -44.70 -0.97
C LYS A 93 -23.56 -46.01 -1.03
N LYS A 94 -24.00 -46.93 -1.88
CA LYS A 94 -23.32 -48.21 -2.13
C LYS A 94 -21.91 -48.05 -2.74
N ASP A 95 -21.68 -46.98 -3.50
CA ASP A 95 -20.37 -46.66 -4.08
C ASP A 95 -19.39 -46.02 -3.06
N GLY A 96 -19.84 -45.79 -1.82
CA GLY A 96 -19.04 -45.18 -0.75
C GLY A 96 -19.14 -43.65 -0.68
N SER A 97 -19.73 -42.98 -1.67
CA SER A 97 -19.98 -41.53 -1.63
C SER A 97 -21.11 -41.18 -0.66
N TYR A 98 -21.21 -39.91 -0.25
CA TYR A 98 -22.25 -39.42 0.65
C TYR A 98 -23.26 -38.52 -0.08
N LEU A 99 -24.53 -38.61 0.32
CA LEU A 99 -25.59 -37.66 -0.02
C LEU A 99 -25.94 -36.83 1.19
N TRP A 100 -26.22 -35.54 0.98
CA TRP A 100 -26.94 -34.74 1.96
C TRP A 100 -28.43 -34.99 1.83
N VAL A 101 -29.07 -35.36 2.93
CA VAL A 101 -30.51 -35.57 2.98
C VAL A 101 -31.20 -34.64 3.94
N HIS A 102 -32.36 -34.16 3.53
CA HIS A 102 -33.37 -33.61 4.42
C HIS A 102 -34.35 -34.72 4.79
N ASP A 103 -34.57 -34.91 6.08
CA ASP A 103 -35.37 -35.99 6.66
C ASP A 103 -36.49 -35.40 7.52
N SER A 104 -37.71 -35.81 7.20
CA SER A 104 -38.89 -35.57 8.03
C SER A 104 -39.52 -36.92 8.36
N THR A 105 -39.74 -37.15 9.66
CA THR A 105 -40.17 -38.44 10.20
C THR A 105 -41.43 -38.30 11.05
N LEU A 106 -42.44 -39.11 10.72
CA LEU A 106 -43.69 -39.30 11.44
C LEU A 106 -43.59 -40.47 12.42
N LYS A 107 -44.15 -40.32 13.61
CA LYS A 107 -44.24 -41.35 14.65
C LYS A 107 -45.59 -42.06 14.59
N LEU A 108 -45.58 -43.35 14.31
CA LEU A 108 -46.77 -44.19 14.40
C LEU A 108 -46.88 -44.85 15.77
N LYS A 109 -48.06 -44.71 16.39
CA LYS A 109 -48.37 -45.27 17.70
C LYS A 109 -49.36 -46.42 17.59
N THR A 110 -49.16 -47.45 18.40
CA THR A 110 -50.11 -48.54 18.65
C THR A 110 -50.21 -48.68 20.16
N ASP A 111 -51.42 -48.69 20.72
CA ASP A 111 -51.66 -48.75 22.17
C ASP A 111 -50.85 -47.72 22.98
N SER A 112 -50.82 -46.47 22.51
CA SER A 112 -50.08 -45.34 23.09
C SER A 112 -48.54 -45.45 23.09
N LYS A 113 -47.95 -46.48 22.49
CA LYS A 113 -46.50 -46.64 22.31
C LYS A 113 -46.10 -46.40 20.86
N VAL A 114 -45.02 -45.65 20.61
CA VAL A 114 -44.46 -45.49 19.25
C VAL A 114 -43.88 -46.83 18.80
N THR A 115 -44.47 -47.45 17.78
CA THR A 115 -44.06 -48.76 17.25
C THR A 115 -43.23 -48.62 15.97
N HIS A 116 -43.53 -47.61 15.15
CA HIS A 116 -42.86 -47.39 13.86
C HIS A 116 -42.57 -45.91 13.64
N LEU A 117 -41.55 -45.66 12.81
CA LEU A 117 -41.19 -44.35 12.29
C LEU A 117 -41.36 -44.40 10.77
N ILE A 118 -42.09 -43.44 10.21
CA ILE A 118 -42.24 -43.30 8.76
C ILE A 118 -41.58 -41.99 8.38
N GLY A 119 -40.45 -42.05 7.67
CA GLY A 119 -39.76 -40.85 7.22
C GLY A 119 -39.54 -40.83 5.74
N TYR A 120 -39.31 -39.63 5.22
CA TYR A 120 -38.85 -39.46 3.86
C TYR A 120 -37.51 -38.73 3.82
N LEU A 121 -36.65 -39.14 2.90
CA LEU A 121 -35.35 -38.54 2.63
C LEU A 121 -35.42 -37.86 1.26
N LEU A 122 -35.20 -36.55 1.27
CA LEU A 122 -35.01 -35.77 0.06
C LEU A 122 -33.52 -35.52 -0.14
N ASP A 123 -32.97 -35.90 -1.29
CA ASP A 123 -31.60 -35.54 -1.67
C ASP A 123 -31.50 -34.03 -1.90
N ILE A 124 -30.71 -33.36 -1.07
CA ILE A 124 -30.43 -31.93 -1.15
C ILE A 124 -28.96 -31.64 -1.50
N THR A 125 -28.24 -32.63 -2.02
CA THR A 125 -26.79 -32.51 -2.30
C THR A 125 -26.51 -31.41 -3.31
N ALA A 126 -27.29 -31.31 -4.38
CA ALA A 126 -27.15 -30.25 -5.39
C ALA A 126 -27.41 -28.85 -4.80
N GLN A 127 -28.43 -28.73 -3.94
CA GLN A 127 -28.74 -27.48 -3.25
C GLN A 127 -27.62 -27.07 -2.30
N LYS A 128 -27.06 -28.02 -1.54
CA LYS A 128 -25.93 -27.78 -0.65
C LYS A 128 -24.66 -27.38 -1.41
N ALA A 129 -24.39 -28.03 -2.54
CA ALA A 129 -23.24 -27.67 -3.38
C ALA A 129 -23.35 -26.24 -3.93
N LEU A 130 -24.53 -25.85 -4.44
CA LEU A 130 -24.76 -24.49 -4.94
C LEU A 130 -24.67 -23.45 -3.81
N GLN A 131 -25.20 -23.77 -2.63
CA GLN A 131 -25.09 -22.91 -1.47
C GLN A 131 -23.62 -22.71 -1.08
N GLN A 132 -22.83 -23.79 -1.02
CA GLN A 132 -21.40 -23.74 -0.71
C GLN A 132 -20.63 -22.92 -1.75
N GLU A 133 -20.93 -23.09 -3.04
CA GLU A 133 -20.30 -22.33 -4.12
C GLU A 133 -20.63 -20.84 -4.02
N LEU A 134 -21.88 -20.48 -3.71
CA LEU A 134 -22.26 -19.10 -3.45
C LEU A 134 -21.53 -18.52 -2.24
N GLU A 135 -21.39 -19.29 -1.15
CA GLU A 135 -20.64 -18.88 0.04
C GLU A 135 -19.15 -18.67 -0.27
N ASP A 136 -18.52 -19.59 -1.00
CA ASP A 136 -17.11 -19.49 -1.41
C ASP A 136 -16.87 -18.33 -2.36
N VAL A 137 -17.77 -18.10 -3.31
CA VAL A 137 -17.72 -16.93 -4.21
C VAL A 137 -17.86 -15.66 -3.38
N ASN A 138 -18.86 -15.54 -2.51
CA ASN A 138 -19.03 -14.37 -1.65
C ASN A 138 -17.81 -14.13 -0.76
N LEU A 139 -17.22 -15.18 -0.19
CA LEU A 139 -16.03 -15.09 0.64
C LEU A 139 -14.82 -14.60 -0.17
N ARG A 140 -14.60 -15.15 -1.37
CA ARG A 140 -13.53 -14.70 -2.28
C ARG A 140 -13.73 -13.25 -2.72
N TRP A 141 -14.97 -12.84 -2.99
CA TRP A 141 -15.30 -11.46 -3.34
C TRP A 141 -15.05 -10.50 -2.16
N SER A 142 -15.46 -10.87 -0.94
CA SER A 142 -15.16 -10.10 0.28
C SER A 142 -13.66 -9.96 0.51
N PHE A 143 -12.88 -11.05 0.40
CA PHE A 143 -11.42 -11.00 0.57
C PHE A 143 -10.71 -10.17 -0.50
N ALA A 144 -11.09 -10.27 -1.78
CA ALA A 144 -10.45 -9.53 -2.87
C ALA A 144 -10.62 -8.01 -2.72
N ILE A 145 -11.75 -7.59 -2.15
CA ILE A 145 -12.11 -6.18 -1.94
C ILE A 145 -11.52 -5.67 -0.63
N GLU A 146 -11.70 -6.40 0.47
CA GLU A 146 -11.25 -5.99 1.80
C GLU A 146 -9.72 -6.04 1.95
N GLY A 147 -9.04 -6.99 1.26
CA GLY A 147 -7.60 -7.18 1.37
C GLY A 147 -6.74 -6.02 0.86
N ASN A 148 -7.27 -5.20 -0.06
CA ASN A 148 -6.57 -4.02 -0.60
C ASN A 148 -6.93 -2.71 0.12
N GLY A 149 -7.87 -2.75 1.08
CA GLY A 149 -8.38 -1.55 1.76
C GLY A 149 -9.32 -0.69 0.92
N ASP A 150 -9.67 -1.13 -0.31
CA ASP A 150 -10.59 -0.43 -1.21
C ASP A 150 -12.04 -0.58 -0.72
N GLY A 151 -12.83 0.49 -0.86
CA GLY A 151 -14.26 0.48 -0.54
C GLY A 151 -15.11 0.16 -1.77
N LEU A 152 -15.92 -0.89 -1.71
CA LEU A 152 -16.90 -1.21 -2.75
C LEU A 152 -18.14 -0.32 -2.67
N TRP A 153 -18.66 0.07 -3.83
CA TRP A 153 -19.98 0.64 -4.02
C TRP A 153 -20.75 -0.06 -5.16
N ASP A 154 -22.07 -0.17 -5.03
CA ASP A 154 -22.98 -0.71 -6.06
C ASP A 154 -24.19 0.20 -6.17
N TRP A 155 -24.30 0.89 -7.30
CA TRP A 155 -25.29 1.92 -7.55
C TRP A 155 -26.37 1.42 -8.51
N ASN A 156 -27.61 1.42 -8.03
CA ASN A 156 -28.80 1.29 -8.84
C ASN A 156 -29.26 2.68 -9.31
N VAL A 157 -29.09 2.94 -10.61
CA VAL A 157 -29.40 4.25 -11.22
C VAL A 157 -30.90 4.56 -11.18
N LEU A 158 -31.75 3.53 -11.26
CA LEU A 158 -33.20 3.70 -11.33
C LEU A 158 -33.81 4.05 -9.98
N THR A 159 -33.28 3.47 -8.89
CA THR A 159 -33.77 3.72 -7.52
C THR A 159 -32.95 4.75 -6.76
N SER A 160 -31.79 5.16 -7.30
CA SER A 160 -30.80 6.01 -6.62
C SER A 160 -30.22 5.40 -5.33
N GLU A 161 -30.46 4.12 -5.10
CA GLU A 161 -29.89 3.37 -3.98
C GLU A 161 -28.46 2.98 -4.30
N VAL A 162 -27.59 3.15 -3.31
CA VAL A 162 -26.18 2.79 -3.42
C VAL A 162 -25.80 1.94 -2.24
N TYR A 163 -25.45 0.69 -2.46
CA TYR A 163 -24.82 -0.11 -1.43
C TYR A 163 -23.37 0.36 -1.25
N PHE A 164 -22.98 0.71 -0.03
CA PHE A 164 -21.58 0.92 0.36
C PHE A 164 -21.13 -0.21 1.27
N SER A 165 -19.99 -0.81 0.94
CA SER A 165 -19.36 -1.81 1.80
C SER A 165 -18.94 -1.24 3.16
N LYS A 166 -18.76 -2.13 4.13
CA LYS A 166 -18.20 -1.77 5.45
C LYS A 166 -16.85 -1.08 5.33
N GLN A 167 -15.97 -1.60 4.46
CA GLN A 167 -14.65 -1.02 4.22
C GLN A 167 -14.73 0.41 3.66
N TRP A 168 -15.69 0.68 2.77
CA TRP A 168 -15.92 2.03 2.24
C TRP A 168 -16.22 3.05 3.35
N LYS A 169 -17.11 2.69 4.28
CA LYS A 169 -17.48 3.57 5.41
C LYS A 169 -16.31 3.74 6.37
N ASN A 170 -15.64 2.65 6.72
CA ASN A 170 -14.46 2.66 7.59
C ASN A 170 -13.32 3.53 7.02
N MET A 171 -13.09 3.48 5.71
CA MET A 171 -12.06 4.29 5.02
C MET A 171 -12.24 5.79 5.28
N LEU A 172 -13.48 6.25 5.38
CA LEU A 172 -13.85 7.65 5.66
C LEU A 172 -14.07 7.93 7.17
N GLY A 173 -13.89 6.91 8.02
CA GLY A 173 -14.03 6.98 9.47
C GLY A 173 -15.47 6.88 9.99
N TYR A 174 -16.40 6.39 9.17
CA TYR A 174 -17.80 6.22 9.55
C TYR A 174 -18.12 4.77 9.93
N GLU A 175 -19.01 4.60 10.90
CA GLU A 175 -19.61 3.30 11.22
C GLU A 175 -20.72 2.95 10.21
N GLU A 176 -21.08 1.66 10.15
CA GLU A 176 -22.00 1.16 9.13
C GLU A 176 -23.39 1.82 9.15
N TYR A 177 -23.86 2.22 10.34
CA TYR A 177 -25.15 2.85 10.57
C TYR A 177 -25.15 4.38 10.42
N GLU A 178 -23.99 5.01 10.29
CA GLU A 178 -23.87 6.48 10.28
C GLU A 178 -24.13 7.10 8.91
N ILE A 179 -23.84 6.36 7.83
CA ILE A 179 -24.10 6.79 6.45
C ILE A 179 -25.14 5.87 5.82
N LYS A 180 -26.18 6.48 5.26
CA LYS A 180 -27.22 5.77 4.50
C LYS A 180 -26.72 5.37 3.12
N ASN A 181 -27.26 4.26 2.64
CA ASN A 181 -26.93 3.66 1.34
C ASN A 181 -27.71 4.34 0.20
N ASN A 182 -27.38 5.60 -0.09
CA ASN A 182 -27.97 6.35 -1.20
C ASN A 182 -26.95 7.29 -1.87
N VAL A 183 -27.25 7.70 -3.11
CA VAL A 183 -26.34 8.56 -3.90
C VAL A 183 -26.27 9.99 -3.36
N ASP A 184 -27.34 10.49 -2.72
CA ASP A 184 -27.39 11.85 -2.18
C ASP A 184 -26.46 12.05 -0.98
N GLU A 185 -26.31 11.04 -0.12
CA GLU A 185 -25.35 11.06 0.99
C GLU A 185 -23.92 11.09 0.46
N TRP A 186 -23.59 10.26 -0.54
CA TRP A 186 -22.28 10.34 -1.19
C TRP A 186 -22.02 11.71 -1.81
N LYS A 187 -22.99 12.29 -2.53
CA LYS A 187 -22.88 13.62 -3.13
C LYS A 187 -22.55 14.71 -2.11
N LYS A 188 -23.09 14.64 -0.89
CA LYS A 188 -22.80 15.60 0.19
C LYS A 188 -21.37 15.51 0.72
N LEU A 189 -20.71 14.36 0.54
CA LEU A 189 -19.34 14.15 0.99
C LEU A 189 -18.31 14.65 -0.04
N ILE A 190 -18.69 14.83 -1.30
CA ILE A 190 -17.80 15.37 -2.33
C ILE A 190 -17.40 16.80 -1.98
N HIS A 191 -16.11 17.11 -2.12
CA HIS A 191 -15.63 18.48 -1.94
C HIS A 191 -16.30 19.44 -2.95
N PRO A 192 -16.77 20.64 -2.54
CA PRO A 192 -17.51 21.56 -3.41
C PRO A 192 -16.86 21.83 -4.77
N ASP A 193 -15.55 22.05 -4.80
CA ASP A 193 -14.80 22.31 -6.05
C ASP A 193 -14.79 21.12 -7.02
N ASP A 194 -14.93 19.89 -6.52
CA ASP A 194 -14.76 18.67 -7.32
C ASP A 194 -16.11 18.22 -7.92
N ILE A 195 -17.24 18.71 -7.38
CA ILE A 195 -18.60 18.33 -7.77
C ILE A 195 -18.80 18.43 -9.28
N GLN A 196 -18.42 19.56 -9.89
CA GLN A 196 -18.67 19.79 -11.31
C GLN A 196 -17.96 18.75 -12.18
N MET A 197 -16.68 18.48 -11.91
CA MET A 197 -15.87 17.51 -12.64
C MET A 197 -16.43 16.09 -12.51
N VAL A 198 -16.81 15.68 -11.28
CA VAL A 198 -17.37 14.34 -11.04
C VAL A 198 -18.63 14.10 -11.87
N PHE A 199 -19.56 15.07 -11.90
CA PHE A 199 -20.80 14.93 -12.66
C PHE A 199 -20.57 14.93 -14.18
N GLU A 200 -19.55 15.64 -14.65
CA GLU A 200 -19.16 15.62 -16.07
C GLU A 200 -18.60 14.26 -16.49
N ASP A 201 -17.75 13.65 -15.66
CA ASP A 201 -17.20 12.32 -15.93
C ASP A 201 -18.26 11.22 -15.87
N ILE A 202 -19.19 11.28 -14.90
CA ILE A 202 -20.35 10.39 -14.87
C ILE A 202 -21.17 10.54 -16.16
N LYS A 203 -21.44 11.77 -16.60
CA LYS A 203 -22.20 12.03 -17.83
C LYS A 203 -21.47 11.46 -19.05
N ASN A 204 -20.16 11.68 -19.17
CA ASN A 204 -19.35 11.17 -20.27
C ASN A 204 -19.39 9.63 -20.33
N TYR A 205 -19.34 8.97 -19.17
CA TYR A 205 -19.49 7.51 -19.09
C TYR A 205 -20.88 7.04 -19.54
N PHE A 206 -21.94 7.71 -19.08
CA PHE A 206 -23.32 7.38 -19.44
C PHE A 206 -23.63 7.62 -20.93
N GLU A 207 -22.95 8.57 -21.56
CA GLU A 207 -23.01 8.85 -23.00
C GLU A 207 -22.12 7.90 -23.82
N GLY A 208 -21.36 7.01 -23.18
CA GLY A 208 -20.49 6.05 -23.85
C GLY A 208 -19.22 6.65 -24.45
N LYS A 209 -18.80 7.84 -23.99
CA LYS A 209 -17.54 8.47 -24.44
C LYS A 209 -16.31 7.82 -23.81
N THR A 210 -16.49 7.11 -22.71
CA THR A 210 -15.44 6.35 -22.02
C THR A 210 -15.87 4.89 -21.84
N GLU A 211 -14.90 3.97 -21.87
CA GLU A 211 -15.16 2.53 -21.73
C GLU A 211 -15.48 2.14 -20.28
N PHE A 212 -14.85 2.83 -19.33
CA PHE A 212 -15.06 2.69 -17.89
C PHE A 212 -15.22 4.08 -17.26
N TYR A 213 -15.83 4.12 -16.08
CA TYR A 213 -15.88 5.33 -15.26
C TYR A 213 -14.63 5.37 -14.37
N GLU A 214 -13.91 6.48 -14.42
CA GLU A 214 -12.75 6.76 -13.57
C GLU A 214 -12.75 8.24 -13.21
N ASN A 215 -12.55 8.55 -11.93
CA ASN A 215 -12.42 9.92 -11.46
C ASN A 215 -11.55 9.98 -10.19
N ILE A 216 -10.85 11.10 -9.99
CA ILE A 216 -10.15 11.41 -8.73
C ILE A 216 -10.79 12.64 -8.11
N HIS A 217 -11.39 12.47 -6.92
CA HIS A 217 -12.03 13.55 -6.19
C HIS A 217 -11.85 13.42 -4.69
N ARG A 218 -12.16 14.48 -3.95
CA ARG A 218 -12.06 14.48 -2.49
C ARG A 218 -13.38 14.10 -1.85
N LEU A 219 -13.34 13.17 -0.90
CA LEU A 219 -14.45 12.84 -0.01
C LEU A 219 -14.18 13.30 1.42
N LYS A 220 -15.23 13.83 2.05
CA LYS A 220 -15.22 14.30 3.43
C LYS A 220 -15.26 13.12 4.40
N CYS A 221 -14.35 13.13 5.36
CA CYS A 221 -14.29 12.18 6.46
C CYS A 221 -15.14 12.65 7.64
N LYS A 222 -15.42 11.73 8.57
CA LYS A 222 -16.21 12.01 9.78
C LYS A 222 -15.63 13.12 10.64
N ASP A 223 -14.30 13.21 10.71
CA ASP A 223 -13.57 14.26 11.44
C ASP A 223 -13.57 15.63 10.74
N GLY A 224 -14.19 15.73 9.55
CA GLY A 224 -14.27 16.94 8.76
C GLY A 224 -13.11 17.15 7.79
N THR A 225 -12.08 16.30 7.82
CA THR A 225 -10.98 16.32 6.85
C THR A 225 -11.42 15.78 5.49
N TYR A 226 -10.60 15.99 4.46
CA TYR A 226 -10.84 15.45 3.13
C TYR A 226 -9.74 14.46 2.75
N LYS A 227 -10.14 13.38 2.09
CA LYS A 227 -9.23 12.39 1.49
C LYS A 227 -9.39 12.39 -0.02
N TRP A 228 -8.28 12.28 -0.73
CA TRP A 228 -8.29 11.99 -2.16
C TRP A 228 -8.67 10.54 -2.41
N ILE A 229 -9.70 10.35 -3.23
CA ILE A 229 -10.29 9.06 -3.56
C ILE A 229 -10.18 8.86 -5.06
N LEU A 230 -9.60 7.73 -5.47
CA LEU A 230 -9.71 7.22 -6.83
C LEU A 230 -10.96 6.36 -6.92
N ASP A 231 -11.92 6.83 -7.70
CA ASP A 231 -13.20 6.18 -7.97
C ASP A 231 -13.16 5.52 -9.34
N ARG A 232 -13.44 4.21 -9.39
CA ARG A 232 -13.49 3.43 -10.63
C ARG A 232 -14.71 2.54 -10.64
N GLY A 233 -15.45 2.56 -11.75
CA GLY A 233 -16.68 1.77 -11.87
C GLY A 233 -16.97 1.28 -13.27
N VAL A 234 -17.75 0.20 -13.34
CA VAL A 234 -18.25 -0.40 -14.58
C VAL A 234 -19.73 -0.73 -14.47
N ALA A 235 -20.45 -0.57 -15.59
CA ALA A 235 -21.84 -0.95 -15.71
C ALA A 235 -21.97 -2.47 -15.86
N ILE A 236 -22.63 -3.11 -14.89
CA ILE A 236 -22.95 -4.54 -14.93
C ILE A 236 -24.33 -4.82 -15.54
N LYS A 237 -25.15 -3.79 -15.68
CA LYS A 237 -26.44 -3.86 -16.37
C LYS A 237 -26.70 -2.57 -17.13
N LYS A 238 -27.15 -2.72 -18.37
CA LYS A 238 -27.54 -1.62 -19.27
C LYS A 238 -29.00 -1.79 -19.69
N ASP A 239 -29.66 -0.70 -20.06
CA ASP A 239 -30.97 -0.73 -20.69
C ASP A 239 -30.89 -1.12 -22.18
N GLU A 240 -32.04 -1.21 -22.85
CA GLU A 240 -32.15 -1.57 -24.27
C GLU A 240 -31.46 -0.57 -25.22
N ILE A 241 -31.22 0.66 -24.75
CA ILE A 241 -30.59 1.75 -25.49
C ILE A 241 -29.08 1.82 -25.16
N GLY A 242 -28.58 0.92 -24.30
CA GLY A 242 -27.17 0.81 -23.92
C GLY A 242 -26.76 1.73 -22.76
N LYS A 243 -27.68 2.42 -22.10
CA LYS A 243 -27.37 3.26 -20.93
C LYS A 243 -27.19 2.42 -19.67
N PRO A 244 -26.21 2.75 -18.80
CA PRO A 244 -26.04 2.09 -17.52
C PRO A 244 -27.28 2.20 -16.63
N ILE A 245 -27.75 1.08 -16.08
CA ILE A 245 -28.82 1.04 -15.06
C ILE A 245 -28.36 0.46 -13.72
N ARG A 246 -27.21 -0.23 -13.70
CA ARG A 246 -26.53 -0.64 -12.47
C ARG A 246 -25.02 -0.60 -12.67
N LEU A 247 -24.32 0.08 -11.77
CA LEU A 247 -22.87 0.24 -11.78
C LEU A 247 -22.28 -0.36 -10.50
N ILE A 248 -21.13 -1.01 -10.62
CA ILE A 248 -20.33 -1.46 -9.48
C ILE A 248 -18.94 -0.89 -9.60
N GLY A 249 -18.34 -0.52 -8.48
CA GLY A 249 -17.03 0.09 -8.47
C GLY A 249 -16.34 0.07 -7.13
N THR A 250 -15.13 0.62 -7.14
CA THR A 250 -14.24 0.71 -5.99
C THR A 250 -13.78 2.13 -5.79
N HIS A 251 -13.73 2.53 -4.52
CA HIS A 251 -13.08 3.72 -4.05
C HIS A 251 -11.78 3.34 -3.35
N ARG A 252 -10.67 3.89 -3.82
CA ARG A 252 -9.35 3.72 -3.20
C ARG A 252 -8.89 5.01 -2.56
N ASP A 253 -8.49 4.94 -1.29
CA ASP A 253 -7.81 6.04 -0.61
C ASP A 253 -6.40 6.24 -1.20
N ILE A 254 -6.22 7.34 -1.94
CA ILE A 254 -4.93 7.75 -2.51
C ILE A 254 -4.36 8.96 -1.77
N ASN A 255 -4.89 9.28 -0.58
CA ASN A 255 -4.47 10.46 0.18
C ASN A 255 -2.98 10.40 0.55
N LYS A 256 -2.48 9.22 0.97
CA LYS A 256 -1.05 9.02 1.25
C LYS A 256 -0.18 9.29 0.01
N GLN A 257 -0.62 8.85 -1.17
CA GLN A 257 0.10 9.12 -2.41
C GLN A 257 0.11 10.62 -2.72
N LYS A 258 -1.04 11.29 -2.59
CA LYS A 258 -1.16 12.73 -2.82
C LYS A 258 -0.36 13.58 -1.84
N ILE A 259 -0.32 13.19 -0.56
CA ILE A 259 0.53 13.83 0.45
C ILE A 259 2.01 13.66 0.08
N LEU A 260 2.44 12.46 -0.29
CA LEU A 260 3.84 12.23 -0.70
C LEU A 260 4.23 13.00 -1.97
N GLU A 261 3.32 13.09 -2.96
CA GLU A 261 3.51 13.91 -4.16
C GLU A 261 3.68 15.40 -3.78
N ASN A 262 2.81 15.91 -2.91
CA ASN A 262 2.85 17.31 -2.46
C ASN A 262 4.06 17.60 -1.55
N ASP A 263 4.42 16.68 -0.66
CA ASP A 263 5.61 16.80 0.20
C ASP A 263 6.87 16.84 -0.67
N PHE A 264 6.95 15.99 -1.70
CA PHE A 264 8.06 16.03 -2.65
C PHE A 264 8.12 17.36 -3.40
N GLU A 265 6.99 17.86 -3.92
CA GLU A 265 6.93 19.17 -4.58
C GLU A 265 7.31 20.31 -3.63
N THR A 266 6.87 20.24 -2.38
CA THR A 266 7.21 21.20 -1.33
C THR A 266 8.70 21.17 -1.02
N ILE A 267 9.30 19.98 -0.83
CA ILE A 267 10.74 19.85 -0.58
C ILE A 267 11.55 20.35 -1.78
N PHE A 268 11.10 20.00 -2.99
CA PHE A 268 11.70 20.44 -4.24
C PHE A 268 11.71 21.97 -4.33
N GLU A 269 10.61 22.64 -4.02
CA GLU A 269 10.50 24.11 -4.11
C GLU A 269 11.08 24.89 -2.92
N THR A 270 11.05 24.34 -1.71
CA THR A 270 11.46 25.09 -0.49
C THR A 270 12.93 24.95 -0.13
N THR A 271 13.66 24.01 -0.74
CA THR A 271 15.10 23.88 -0.49
C THR A 271 15.86 25.11 -1.01
N LYS A 272 16.94 25.47 -0.30
CA LYS A 272 17.80 26.61 -0.68
C LYS A 272 18.83 26.24 -1.75
N ASP A 273 19.10 24.95 -1.91
CA ASP A 273 19.99 24.46 -2.96
C ASP A 273 19.18 24.33 -4.26
N GLY A 274 19.79 24.68 -5.38
CA GLY A 274 19.16 24.53 -6.69
C GLY A 274 19.05 23.04 -7.03
N ILE A 275 17.84 22.52 -7.16
CA ILE A 275 17.60 21.16 -7.66
C ILE A 275 17.13 21.25 -9.11
N ALA A 276 17.71 20.43 -9.98
CA ALA A 276 17.29 20.28 -11.37
C ALA A 276 17.28 18.82 -11.80
N ILE A 277 16.33 18.47 -12.69
CA ILE A 277 16.33 17.22 -13.45
C ILE A 277 16.74 17.58 -14.87
N LEU A 278 17.77 16.89 -15.36
CA LEU A 278 18.34 17.08 -16.69
C LEU A 278 18.16 15.83 -17.54
N ASP A 279 18.19 15.97 -18.86
CA ASP A 279 18.41 14.83 -19.75
C ASP A 279 19.91 14.45 -19.80
N LEU A 280 20.25 13.40 -20.55
CA LEU A 280 21.64 12.93 -20.71
C LEU A 280 22.54 13.94 -21.47
N GLU A 281 21.95 14.85 -22.24
CA GLU A 281 22.64 15.97 -22.89
C GLU A 281 22.78 17.19 -21.98
N THR A 282 22.32 17.09 -20.74
CA THR A 282 22.31 18.12 -19.69
C THR A 282 21.36 19.29 -19.92
N ASN A 283 20.34 19.13 -20.78
CA ASN A 283 19.26 20.10 -20.93
C ASN A 283 18.32 20.05 -19.73
N PHE A 284 17.77 21.20 -19.33
CA PHE A 284 16.88 21.31 -18.18
C PHE A 284 15.47 20.80 -18.49
N LEU A 285 15.04 19.75 -17.78
CA LEU A 285 13.66 19.22 -17.83
C LEU A 285 12.79 19.83 -16.73
N HIS A 286 13.29 19.79 -15.50
CA HIS A 286 12.67 20.38 -14.32
C HIS A 286 13.71 21.07 -13.45
N PHE A 287 13.28 22.08 -12.69
CA PHE A 287 14.12 22.80 -11.74
C PHE A 287 13.25 23.53 -10.74
N ASN A 288 13.77 23.74 -9.53
CA ASN A 288 13.06 24.48 -8.50
C ASN A 288 13.31 25.99 -8.57
N SER A 289 12.54 26.74 -7.78
CA SER A 289 12.69 28.20 -7.62
C SER A 289 14.10 28.61 -7.17
N ALA A 290 14.75 27.87 -6.27
CA ALA A 290 16.12 28.17 -5.85
C ALA A 290 17.14 28.13 -7.00
N TYR A 291 16.95 27.26 -8.00
CA TYR A 291 17.79 27.25 -9.20
C TYR A 291 17.60 28.52 -10.03
N LEU A 292 16.37 29.01 -10.14
CA LEU A 292 16.05 30.27 -10.82
C LEU A 292 16.68 31.45 -10.08
N ASP A 293 16.56 31.50 -8.76
CA ASP A 293 17.15 32.58 -7.94
C ASP A 293 18.68 32.60 -8.03
N MET A 294 19.32 31.43 -7.93
CA MET A 294 20.78 31.29 -8.04
C MET A 294 21.31 31.77 -9.39
N THR A 295 20.60 31.45 -10.48
CA THR A 295 21.04 31.74 -11.85
C THR A 295 20.51 33.07 -12.40
N GLY A 296 19.43 33.60 -11.82
CA GLY A 296 18.70 34.78 -12.28
C GLY A 296 17.94 34.59 -13.60
N PHE A 297 17.92 33.40 -14.19
CA PHE A 297 17.16 33.13 -15.41
C PHE A 297 15.67 32.96 -15.13
N THR A 298 14.83 33.23 -16.13
CA THR A 298 13.42 32.80 -16.10
C THR A 298 13.31 31.31 -16.45
N ALA A 299 12.20 30.68 -16.08
CA ALA A 299 11.95 29.27 -16.42
C ALA A 299 12.02 29.01 -17.95
N GLU A 300 11.50 29.93 -18.77
CA GLU A 300 11.54 29.82 -20.23
C GLU A 300 12.95 29.95 -20.81
N GLU A 301 13.78 30.83 -20.23
CA GLU A 301 15.18 30.99 -20.63
C GLU A 301 16.01 29.76 -20.25
N LEU A 302 15.79 29.23 -19.03
CA LEU A 302 16.56 28.10 -18.51
C LEU A 302 16.24 26.79 -19.25
N LYS A 303 14.98 26.56 -19.63
CA LYS A 303 14.57 25.40 -20.46
C LYS A 303 15.26 25.37 -21.83
N LYS A 304 15.75 26.50 -22.33
CA LYS A 304 16.46 26.60 -23.62
C LYS A 304 17.99 26.48 -23.47
N LYS A 305 18.48 26.18 -22.26
CA LYS A 305 19.90 26.06 -21.94
C LYS A 305 20.25 24.63 -21.53
N SER A 306 21.54 24.34 -21.59
CA SER A 306 22.13 23.12 -21.02
C SER A 306 22.99 23.53 -19.82
N CYS A 307 23.04 22.67 -18.80
CA CYS A 307 23.86 22.90 -17.62
C CYS A 307 25.36 22.98 -17.96
N ILE A 308 25.82 22.25 -18.98
CA ILE A 308 27.22 22.34 -19.44
C ILE A 308 27.49 23.68 -20.14
N SER A 309 26.56 24.16 -20.98
CA SER A 309 26.77 25.41 -21.74
C SER A 309 26.79 26.66 -20.87
N MET A 310 26.33 26.56 -19.62
CA MET A 310 26.44 27.60 -18.60
C MET A 310 27.81 27.63 -17.90
N SER A 311 28.71 26.68 -18.16
CA SER A 311 30.04 26.63 -17.51
C SER A 311 31.01 27.60 -18.18
N ILE A 312 32.01 28.11 -17.44
CA ILE A 312 33.13 28.84 -18.07
C ILE A 312 33.88 27.93 -19.06
N PRO A 313 34.52 28.47 -20.12
CA PRO A 313 35.18 27.67 -21.15
C PRO A 313 36.17 26.63 -20.60
N GLU A 314 36.91 27.00 -19.55
CA GLU A 314 37.89 26.15 -18.88
C GLU A 314 37.25 24.91 -18.21
N ASP A 315 35.99 25.02 -17.80
CA ASP A 315 35.24 23.98 -17.10
C ASP A 315 34.36 23.12 -18.02
N VAL A 316 34.14 23.52 -19.27
CA VAL A 316 33.26 22.78 -20.20
C VAL A 316 33.75 21.35 -20.43
N GLN A 317 35.05 21.15 -20.70
CA GLN A 317 35.58 19.81 -20.92
C GLN A 317 35.55 18.96 -19.64
N ARG A 318 35.82 19.59 -18.49
CA ARG A 318 35.74 18.93 -17.19
C ARG A 318 34.31 18.48 -16.89
N ALA A 319 33.31 19.32 -17.17
CA ALA A 319 31.90 18.97 -17.01
C ALA A 319 31.46 17.82 -17.93
N LYS A 320 31.96 17.77 -19.18
CA LYS A 320 31.69 16.63 -20.08
C LYS A 320 32.26 15.31 -19.55
N ASN A 321 33.50 15.33 -19.04
CA ASN A 321 34.12 14.14 -18.44
C ASN A 321 33.33 13.66 -17.21
N ILE A 322 32.81 14.59 -16.40
CA ILE A 322 31.98 14.27 -15.23
C ILE A 322 30.65 13.60 -15.63
N VAL A 323 30.04 13.99 -16.75
CA VAL A 323 28.85 13.28 -17.25
C VAL A 323 29.19 11.86 -17.70
N GLN A 324 30.34 11.64 -18.34
CA GLN A 324 30.79 10.28 -18.67
C GLN A 324 31.02 9.44 -17.41
N GLU A 325 31.71 10.00 -16.40
CA GLU A 325 31.91 9.36 -15.10
C GLU A 325 30.58 9.03 -14.40
N LEU A 326 29.60 9.94 -14.47
CA LEU A 326 28.25 9.73 -13.94
C LEU A 326 27.54 8.55 -14.63
N LEU A 327 27.67 8.42 -15.95
CA LEU A 327 27.05 7.32 -16.70
C LEU A 327 27.68 5.96 -16.36
N GLU A 328 28.96 5.93 -16.00
CA GLU A 328 29.67 4.71 -15.59
C GLU A 328 29.40 4.34 -14.13
N LYS A 329 29.46 5.31 -13.21
CA LYS A 329 29.39 5.09 -11.75
C LYS A 329 27.99 5.26 -11.16
N GLY A 330 27.09 5.94 -11.86
CA GLY A 330 25.72 6.25 -11.42
C GLY A 330 25.61 7.47 -10.50
N PHE A 331 26.71 7.97 -9.93
CA PHE A 331 26.72 9.17 -9.09
C PHE A 331 28.07 9.90 -9.13
N VAL A 332 28.06 11.22 -8.92
CA VAL A 332 29.23 12.08 -8.72
C VAL A 332 28.89 13.11 -7.65
N GLU A 333 29.77 13.32 -6.66
CA GLU A 333 29.54 14.26 -5.57
C GLU A 333 30.55 15.41 -5.57
N ASN A 334 30.15 16.56 -5.01
CA ASN A 334 31.01 17.71 -4.75
C ASN A 334 31.80 18.21 -5.98
N PHE A 335 31.22 18.09 -7.17
CA PHE A 335 31.81 18.62 -8.38
C PHE A 335 31.69 20.14 -8.40
N GLU A 336 32.76 20.82 -8.02
CA GLU A 336 32.80 22.28 -8.05
C GLU A 336 33.11 22.78 -9.46
N LYS A 337 32.32 23.70 -9.98
CA LYS A 337 32.59 24.43 -11.24
C LYS A 337 32.17 25.89 -11.16
N THR A 338 32.64 26.67 -12.12
CA THR A 338 32.24 28.06 -12.28
C THR A 338 31.26 28.20 -13.43
N CYS A 339 30.14 28.85 -13.17
CA CYS A 339 29.07 29.09 -14.14
C CYS A 339 28.92 30.58 -14.47
N ILE A 340 28.63 30.84 -15.73
CA ILE A 340 28.18 32.12 -16.25
C ILE A 340 26.66 32.10 -16.28
N VAL A 341 26.04 32.91 -15.43
CA VAL A 341 24.59 33.01 -15.29
C VAL A 341 24.08 34.32 -15.92
N LYS A 342 22.81 34.68 -15.72
CA LYS A 342 22.21 35.86 -16.36
C LYS A 342 23.04 37.12 -16.11
N ASN A 343 23.06 38.02 -17.10
CA ASN A 343 23.85 39.26 -17.09
C ASN A 343 25.38 39.04 -16.96
N ASN A 344 25.89 37.90 -17.44
CA ASN A 344 27.31 37.51 -17.34
C ASN A 344 27.84 37.47 -15.90
N LYS A 345 26.96 37.31 -14.91
CA LYS A 345 27.36 37.12 -13.51
C LYS A 345 28.06 35.76 -13.38
N ILE A 346 29.17 35.74 -12.64
CA ILE A 346 29.93 34.52 -12.36
C ILE A 346 29.49 33.97 -11.00
N VAL A 347 29.09 32.70 -10.98
CA VAL A 347 28.69 31.99 -9.77
C VAL A 347 29.53 30.73 -9.64
N ASN A 348 30.14 30.53 -8.47
CA ASN A 348 30.83 29.28 -8.15
C ASN A 348 29.81 28.32 -7.54
N ILE A 349 29.69 27.13 -8.12
CA ILE A 349 28.75 26.12 -7.66
C ILE A 349 29.46 24.83 -7.28
N SER A 350 28.92 24.11 -6.30
CA SER A 350 29.23 22.71 -6.02
C SER A 350 28.02 21.87 -6.38
N MET A 351 28.23 20.83 -7.20
CA MET A 351 27.16 19.98 -7.71
C MET A 351 27.35 18.54 -7.27
N SER A 352 26.26 17.92 -6.83
CA SER A 352 26.13 16.47 -6.75
C SER A 352 25.14 16.00 -7.82
N LEU A 353 25.56 15.02 -8.61
CA LEU A 353 24.84 14.48 -9.74
C LEU A 353 24.53 13.00 -9.48
N SER A 354 23.32 12.57 -9.81
CA SER A 354 22.92 11.16 -9.71
C SER A 354 22.10 10.76 -10.92
N LEU A 355 22.39 9.58 -11.48
CA LEU A 355 21.62 9.02 -12.59
C LEU A 355 20.31 8.43 -12.02
N MET A 356 19.18 8.85 -12.57
CA MET A 356 17.88 8.36 -12.14
C MET A 356 17.71 6.87 -12.50
N PRO A 357 16.83 6.12 -11.81
CA PRO A 357 16.63 4.68 -12.05
C PRO A 357 16.27 4.30 -13.49
N ASP A 358 15.64 5.23 -14.23
CA ASP A 358 15.30 5.06 -15.65
C ASP A 358 16.51 5.13 -16.60
N LYS A 359 17.69 5.52 -16.10
CA LYS A 359 18.94 5.72 -16.86
C LYS A 359 18.84 6.71 -18.02
N GLN A 360 17.83 7.58 -18.01
CA GLN A 360 17.61 8.59 -19.04
C GLN A 360 17.69 10.01 -18.50
N ARG A 361 17.63 10.18 -17.18
CA ARG A 361 17.63 11.50 -16.53
C ARG A 361 18.67 11.60 -15.44
N ILE A 362 19.14 12.82 -15.21
CA ILE A 362 20.15 13.16 -14.21
C ILE A 362 19.49 14.07 -13.17
N LEU A 363 19.56 13.71 -11.90
CA LEU A 363 19.25 14.60 -10.79
C LEU A 363 20.49 15.40 -10.41
N ALA A 364 20.39 16.72 -10.41
CA ALA A 364 21.46 17.63 -10.04
C ALA A 364 21.04 18.45 -8.81
N ALA A 365 21.78 18.30 -7.70
CA ALA A 365 21.70 19.17 -6.55
C ALA A 365 22.88 20.15 -6.57
N THR A 366 22.59 21.44 -6.62
CA THR A 366 23.56 22.50 -6.88
C THR A 366 23.54 23.52 -5.76
N LYS A 367 24.69 23.74 -5.14
CA LYS A 367 24.88 24.72 -4.09
C LYS A 367 25.72 25.90 -4.57
N ASP A 368 25.25 27.12 -4.34
CA ASP A 368 26.07 28.33 -4.54
C ASP A 368 27.13 28.42 -3.43
N ILE A 369 28.39 28.29 -3.82
CA ILE A 369 29.55 28.39 -2.93
C ILE A 369 30.34 29.69 -3.16
N THR A 370 29.79 30.65 -3.90
CA THR A 370 30.46 31.91 -4.26
C THR A 370 30.89 32.68 -3.02
N THR A 371 29.99 32.87 -2.06
CA THR A 371 30.31 33.56 -0.79
C THR A 371 31.37 32.81 0.00
N SER A 372 31.24 31.48 0.10
CA SER A 372 32.20 30.62 0.80
C SER A 372 33.61 30.73 0.20
N LYS A 373 33.74 30.62 -1.14
CA LYS A 373 35.03 30.80 -1.83
C LYS A 373 35.59 32.21 -1.67
N LYS A 374 34.73 33.24 -1.66
CA LYS A 374 35.17 34.63 -1.45
C LYS A 374 35.75 34.82 -0.06
N THR A 375 35.08 34.30 0.98
CA THR A 375 35.54 34.34 2.36
C THR A 375 36.82 33.53 2.54
N GLN A 376 36.93 32.34 1.96
CA GLN A 376 38.14 31.53 2.00
C GLN A 376 39.33 32.24 1.36
N LYS A 377 39.13 32.86 0.18
CA LYS A 377 40.17 33.64 -0.50
C LYS A 377 40.58 34.87 0.31
N GLN A 378 39.63 35.58 0.92
CA GLN A 378 39.92 36.71 1.80
C GLN A 378 40.74 36.27 3.02
N MET A 379 40.35 35.18 3.68
CA MET A 379 41.09 34.63 4.81
C MET A 379 42.51 34.22 4.43
N GLN A 380 42.69 33.58 3.28
CA GLN A 380 44.02 33.24 2.76
C GLN A 380 44.86 34.49 2.49
N ASN A 381 44.26 35.54 1.94
CA ASN A 381 44.95 36.82 1.72
C ASN A 381 45.35 37.47 3.05
N TYR A 382 44.50 37.44 4.08
CA TYR A 382 44.87 37.93 5.42
C TYR A 382 46.01 37.13 6.03
N ILE A 383 45.98 35.80 5.92
CA ILE A 383 47.07 34.92 6.39
C ILE A 383 48.38 35.29 5.70
N ASN A 384 48.37 35.45 4.37
CA ASN A 384 49.55 35.84 3.61
C ASN A 384 50.05 37.25 4.02
N LEU A 385 49.15 38.22 4.21
CA LEU A 385 49.50 39.58 4.63
C LEU A 385 50.17 39.58 6.02
N ILE A 386 49.62 38.83 6.98
CA ILE A 386 50.19 38.66 8.32
C ILE A 386 51.58 38.02 8.21
N ASN A 387 51.70 36.96 7.41
CA ASN A 387 52.96 36.24 7.23
C ASN A 387 54.07 37.13 6.63
N GLU A 388 53.72 38.01 5.68
CA GLU A 388 54.70 38.84 4.99
C GLU A 388 55.06 40.14 5.74
N ASN A 389 54.13 40.72 6.50
CA ASN A 389 54.26 42.09 7.03
C ASN A 389 54.28 42.18 8.56
N ILE A 390 53.82 41.17 9.29
CA ILE A 390 53.79 41.18 10.75
C ILE A 390 54.84 40.22 11.28
N ILE A 391 55.70 40.72 12.16
CA ILE A 391 56.70 39.90 12.86
C ILE A 391 55.96 39.04 13.89
N THR A 392 55.81 37.75 13.59
CA THR A 392 55.21 36.78 14.50
C THR A 392 56.11 35.56 14.63
N SER A 393 56.21 35.05 15.85
CA SER A 393 56.82 33.76 16.16
C SER A 393 55.91 33.04 17.12
N THR A 394 55.47 31.86 16.75
CA THR A 394 54.68 30.96 17.58
C THR A 394 55.64 29.96 18.22
N THR A 395 55.48 29.74 19.51
CA THR A 395 56.30 28.83 20.30
C THR A 395 55.41 27.88 21.10
N ASN A 396 55.90 26.69 21.41
CA ASN A 396 55.26 25.85 22.43
C ASN A 396 55.50 26.43 23.84
N LEU A 397 54.91 25.80 24.87
CA LEU A 397 55.00 26.29 26.26
C LEU A 397 56.44 26.34 26.80
N THR A 398 57.37 25.58 26.21
CA THR A 398 58.80 25.54 26.59
C THR A 398 59.67 26.57 25.83
N GLY A 399 59.04 27.44 25.02
CA GLY A 399 59.73 28.46 24.24
C GLY A 399 60.45 27.95 22.99
N VAL A 400 60.13 26.74 22.52
CA VAL A 400 60.62 26.21 21.23
C VAL A 400 59.73 26.73 20.12
N ILE A 401 60.36 27.31 19.09
CA ILE A 401 59.68 27.90 17.94
C ILE A 401 59.01 26.81 17.10
N THR A 402 57.69 26.90 16.92
CA THR A 402 56.87 25.98 16.13
C THR A 402 56.43 26.57 14.79
N ASP A 403 56.32 27.89 14.71
CA ASP A 403 56.07 28.59 13.45
C ASP A 403 56.63 30.01 13.50
N VAL A 404 57.08 30.55 12.36
CA VAL A 404 57.54 31.94 12.22
C VAL A 404 57.01 32.54 10.94
N SER A 405 56.71 33.84 11.00
CA SER A 405 56.36 34.60 9.82
C SER A 405 57.56 34.88 8.93
N GLU A 406 57.31 35.18 7.67
CA GLU A 406 58.36 35.60 6.74
C GLU A 406 58.97 36.94 7.14
N ALA A 407 58.17 37.86 7.69
CA ALA A 407 58.67 39.12 8.27
C ALA A 407 59.66 38.87 9.42
N PHE A 408 59.38 37.89 10.28
CA PHE A 408 60.28 37.47 11.36
C PHE A 408 61.60 36.93 10.81
N CYS A 409 61.55 36.13 9.75
CA CYS A 409 62.76 35.63 9.08
C CYS A 409 63.58 36.78 8.48
N LYS A 410 62.93 37.75 7.82
CA LYS A 410 63.60 38.91 7.21
C LYS A 410 64.33 39.77 8.24
N ILE A 411 63.70 40.08 9.38
CA ILE A 411 64.33 40.92 10.42
C ILE A 411 65.41 40.18 11.20
N SER A 412 65.19 38.91 11.54
CA SER A 412 66.16 38.10 12.28
C SER A 412 67.33 37.64 11.42
N LYS A 413 67.19 37.70 10.08
CA LYS A 413 68.14 37.20 9.06
C LYS A 413 68.35 35.68 9.06
N TYR A 414 67.52 34.94 9.79
CA TYR A 414 67.51 33.48 9.75
C TYR A 414 66.44 32.98 8.79
N LYS A 415 66.70 31.84 8.14
CA LYS A 415 65.69 31.12 7.37
C LYS A 415 64.72 30.42 8.33
N LYS A 416 63.47 30.25 7.90
CA LYS A 416 62.45 29.53 8.67
C LYS A 416 62.95 28.18 9.18
N VAL A 417 63.60 27.40 8.31
CA VAL A 417 64.13 26.05 8.64
C VAL A 417 65.22 26.07 9.74
N GLU A 418 65.91 27.19 9.93
CA GLU A 418 66.94 27.36 10.95
C GLU A 418 66.34 27.75 12.31
N LEU A 419 65.13 28.29 12.30
CA LEU A 419 64.41 28.75 13.49
C LEU A 419 63.44 27.70 14.04
N ILE A 420 62.75 26.95 13.17
CA ILE A 420 61.78 25.92 13.60
C ILE A 420 62.51 24.83 14.41
N GLY A 421 61.98 24.52 15.59
CA GLY A 421 62.56 23.54 16.52
C GLY A 421 63.68 24.08 17.40
N GLN A 422 64.13 25.33 17.20
CA GLN A 422 65.09 25.99 18.08
C GLN A 422 64.38 26.73 19.22
N ASN A 423 65.07 26.91 20.33
CA ASN A 423 64.57 27.75 21.42
C ASN A 423 64.65 29.23 21.01
N HIS A 424 63.65 30.03 21.38
CA HIS A 424 63.53 31.46 21.01
C HIS A 424 64.76 32.30 21.37
N ASN A 425 65.57 31.85 22.32
CA ASN A 425 66.88 32.41 22.66
C ASN A 425 67.88 32.55 21.49
N ILE A 426 67.68 31.86 20.36
CA ILE A 426 68.55 31.93 19.18
C ILE A 426 68.64 33.34 18.58
N ILE A 427 67.62 34.18 18.75
CA ILE A 427 67.58 35.57 18.26
C ILE A 427 67.88 36.62 19.35
N ARG A 428 68.43 36.20 20.50
CA ARG A 428 68.76 37.10 21.63
C ARG A 428 69.85 38.11 21.25
N HIS A 429 69.59 39.39 21.50
CA HIS A 429 70.60 40.46 21.38
C HIS A 429 71.75 40.28 22.38
N SER A 430 72.99 40.64 22.00
CA SER A 430 74.19 40.49 22.84
C SER A 430 74.06 41.15 24.21
N ASP A 431 73.35 42.27 24.26
CA ASP A 431 73.22 43.13 25.44
C ASP A 431 72.12 42.66 26.41
N MET A 432 71.32 41.65 26.04
CA MET A 432 70.31 41.07 26.94
C MET A 432 70.89 39.95 27.81
N PRO A 433 70.71 39.98 29.15
CA PRO A 433 71.19 38.93 30.04
C PRO A 433 70.63 37.54 29.65
N LYS A 434 71.46 36.50 29.69
CA LYS A 434 71.02 35.11 29.44
C LYS A 434 69.87 34.67 30.36
N THR A 435 69.79 35.27 31.54
CA THR A 435 68.77 34.99 32.57
C THR A 435 67.40 35.58 32.25
N PHE A 436 67.30 36.58 31.36
CA PHE A 436 66.05 37.28 31.07
C PHE A 436 65.00 36.37 30.45
N PHE A 437 65.32 35.69 29.34
CA PHE A 437 64.40 34.79 28.65
C PHE A 437 64.09 33.53 29.47
N SER A 438 65.07 33.00 30.20
CA SER A 438 64.83 31.85 31.10
C SER A 438 63.83 32.20 32.20
N ALA A 439 63.92 33.41 32.78
CA ALA A 439 62.95 33.90 33.76
C ALA A 439 61.56 34.17 33.14
N MET A 440 61.52 34.73 31.93
CA MET A 440 60.28 34.97 31.19
C MET A 440 59.52 33.67 30.92
N TRP A 441 60.19 32.65 30.38
CA TRP A 441 59.56 31.35 30.09
C TRP A 441 59.14 30.63 31.37
N LYS A 442 59.94 30.71 32.44
CA LYS A 442 59.58 30.14 33.74
C LYS A 442 58.31 30.79 34.34
N LYS A 443 58.11 32.10 34.15
CA LYS A 443 56.87 32.79 34.53
C LYS A 443 55.67 32.32 33.70
N ILE A 444 55.83 32.24 32.38
CA ILE A 444 54.79 31.78 31.44
C ILE A 444 54.37 30.33 31.75
N GLU A 445 55.32 29.41 31.95
CA GLU A 445 55.04 28.02 32.32
C GLU A 445 54.34 27.89 33.68
N SER A 446 54.63 28.80 34.62
CA SER A 446 54.00 28.82 35.95
C SER A 446 52.64 29.54 36.00
N GLY A 447 52.19 30.14 34.89
CA GLY A 447 50.92 30.89 34.82
C GLY A 447 50.91 32.21 35.58
N GLN A 448 52.07 32.74 35.99
CA GLN A 448 52.19 34.03 36.66
C GLN A 448 52.45 35.12 35.62
N SER A 449 51.41 35.90 35.29
CA SER A 449 51.51 37.10 34.43
C SER A 449 52.40 38.19 35.05
#